data_AF-A0A9P4PNC9-F1
#
_entry.id   AF-A0A9P4PNC9-F1
#
_cell.length_a   1.000
_cell.length_b   1.000
_cell.length_c   1.000
_cell.angle_alpha   90.00
_cell.angle_beta   90.00
_cell.angle_gamma   90.00
#
_symmetry.space_group_name_H-M   'P 1'
#
loop_
_entity.id
_entity.type
_entity.pdbx_description
1 polymer ?
#
loop_
_entity_poly.entity_id
_entity_poly.type
_entity_poly.pdbx_seq_one_letter_code
_entity_poly.pdbx_strand_id
1 'polypeptide(L)'
;AEKEQMIQALNTHRINTLSELRRTEKAFAKLGSSDVAATMTAAWSYYVNSHGLLTEIRGLTKNYPFNSECLEEAKRRVYSDPESNRSWNLCWLVLNKINQDQLITCYAQYQASQPTMWGGQTPSSAGVVQLTNAFVAEWHWAVQQMLGHWEQPPSR
;
A
#
# COMPACT_ATOMS: atom_id res chain seq x y z
N ALA A 1 8.43 5.15 -29.92
CA ALA A 1 7.12 5.83 -29.89
C ALA A 1 6.29 5.46 -28.64
N GLU A 2 5.56 4.33 -28.62
CA GLU A 2 4.66 4.00 -27.49
C GLU A 2 5.39 3.82 -26.15
N LYS A 3 6.49 3.05 -26.16
CA LYS A 3 7.37 2.87 -24.98
C LYS A 3 7.88 4.20 -24.40
N GLU A 4 8.34 5.12 -25.25
CA GLU A 4 8.86 6.42 -24.82
C GLU A 4 7.76 7.30 -24.22
N GLN A 5 6.55 7.25 -24.78
CA GLN A 5 5.39 7.96 -24.23
C GLN A 5 5.03 7.44 -22.82
N MET A 6 5.07 6.12 -22.61
CA MET A 6 4.84 5.53 -21.29
C MET A 6 5.91 5.93 -20.28
N ILE A 7 7.19 5.91 -20.68
CA ILE A 7 8.31 6.39 -19.84
C ILE A 7 8.11 7.87 -19.47
N GLN A 8 7.75 8.71 -20.44
CA GLN A 8 7.49 10.12 -20.20
C GLN A 8 6.29 10.32 -19.25
N ALA A 9 5.21 9.55 -19.40
CA ALA A 9 4.05 9.61 -18.53
C ALA A 9 4.36 9.19 -17.08
N LEU A 10 5.24 8.19 -16.88
CA LEU A 10 5.73 7.80 -15.55
C LEU A 10 6.60 8.89 -14.92
N ASN A 11 7.55 9.44 -15.69
CA ASN A 11 8.46 10.50 -15.22
C ASN A 11 7.74 11.80 -14.88
N THR A 12 6.62 12.08 -15.54
CA THR A 12 5.76 13.25 -15.28
C THR A 12 4.64 12.95 -14.28
N HIS A 13 4.62 11.76 -13.68
CA HIS A 13 3.63 11.30 -12.71
C HIS A 13 2.17 11.40 -13.18
N ARG A 14 1.94 11.37 -14.51
CA ARG A 14 0.60 11.30 -15.08
C ARG A 14 -0.05 9.95 -14.87
N ILE A 15 0.78 8.90 -14.79
CA ILE A 15 0.39 7.56 -14.36
C ILE A 15 0.72 7.47 -12.87
N ASN A 16 -0.30 7.52 -12.01
CA ASN A 16 -0.11 7.58 -10.57
C ASN A 16 -1.14 6.78 -9.75
N THR A 17 -1.92 5.92 -10.41
CA THR A 17 -2.79 4.96 -9.72
C THR A 17 -2.19 3.56 -9.74
N LEU A 18 -2.53 2.73 -8.75
CA LEU A 18 -2.11 1.33 -8.67
C LEU A 18 -2.43 0.58 -9.97
N SER A 19 -3.65 0.75 -10.48
CA SER A 19 -4.12 0.06 -11.67
C SER A 19 -3.34 0.43 -12.94
N GLU A 20 -3.03 1.71 -13.12
CA GLU A 20 -2.27 2.17 -14.30
C GLU A 20 -0.79 1.80 -14.23
N LEU A 21 -0.18 1.88 -13.04
CA LEU A 21 1.19 1.43 -12.80
C LEU A 21 1.32 -0.08 -13.07
N ARG A 22 0.37 -0.89 -12.60
CA ARG A 22 0.33 -2.34 -12.91
C ARG A 22 0.14 -2.63 -14.39
N ARG A 23 -0.75 -1.91 -15.07
CA ARG A 23 -0.97 -2.05 -16.51
C ARG A 23 0.31 -1.74 -17.29
N THR A 24 1.00 -0.68 -16.89
CA THR A 24 2.28 -0.24 -17.48
C THR A 24 3.39 -1.27 -17.25
N GLU A 25 3.50 -1.81 -16.04
CA GLU A 25 4.44 -2.89 -15.72
C GLU A 25 4.20 -4.15 -16.58
N LYS A 26 2.93 -4.59 -16.72
CA LYS A 26 2.58 -5.73 -17.58
C LYS A 26 2.92 -5.46 -19.06
N ALA A 27 2.75 -4.22 -19.53
CA ALA A 27 3.13 -3.84 -20.89
C ALA A 27 4.66 -3.87 -21.09
N PHE A 28 5.43 -3.33 -20.15
CA PHE A 28 6.89 -3.37 -20.19
C PHE A 28 7.46 -4.78 -20.13
N ALA A 29 6.87 -5.67 -19.32
CA ALA A 29 7.27 -7.08 -19.27
C ALA A 29 7.13 -7.77 -20.64
N LYS A 30 6.06 -7.48 -21.40
CA LYS A 30 5.86 -8.01 -22.77
C LYS A 30 6.87 -7.50 -23.78
N LEU A 31 7.38 -6.28 -23.59
CA LEU A 31 8.40 -5.68 -24.45
C LEU A 31 9.81 -6.23 -24.16
N GLY A 32 10.01 -6.98 -23.08
CA GLY A 32 11.31 -7.59 -22.72
C GLY A 32 12.42 -6.58 -22.42
N SER A 33 12.04 -5.36 -22.04
CA SER A 33 12.94 -4.22 -22.03
C SER A 33 13.51 -3.97 -20.64
N SER A 34 14.74 -4.41 -20.37
CA SER A 34 15.38 -4.24 -19.05
C SER A 34 15.68 -2.77 -18.70
N ASP A 35 15.77 -1.91 -19.70
CA ASP A 35 16.05 -0.47 -19.56
C ASP A 35 14.90 0.33 -18.90
N VAL A 36 13.69 -0.24 -18.79
CA VAL A 36 12.55 0.41 -18.11
C VAL A 36 12.45 0.06 -16.63
N ALA A 37 13.25 -0.89 -16.13
CA ALA A 37 13.19 -1.35 -14.75
C ALA A 37 13.45 -0.22 -13.75
N ALA A 38 14.44 0.64 -14.04
CA ALA A 38 14.75 1.80 -13.22
C ALA A 38 13.58 2.81 -13.17
N THR A 39 13.00 3.12 -14.33
CA THR A 39 11.83 4.01 -14.43
C THR A 39 10.64 3.46 -13.67
N MET A 40 10.35 2.16 -13.80
CA MET A 40 9.23 1.54 -13.10
C MET A 40 9.46 1.49 -11.59
N THR A 41 10.68 1.23 -11.14
CA THR A 41 11.07 1.28 -9.72
C THR A 41 10.90 2.68 -9.13
N ALA A 42 11.30 3.71 -9.88
CA ALA A 42 11.13 5.12 -9.48
C ALA A 42 9.64 5.50 -9.39
N ALA A 43 8.82 5.05 -10.34
CA ALA A 43 7.39 5.31 -10.34
C ALA A 43 6.67 4.68 -9.13
N TRP A 44 6.98 3.42 -8.80
CA TRP A 44 6.46 2.78 -7.58
C TRP A 44 6.92 3.48 -6.30
N SER A 45 8.19 3.86 -6.25
CA SER A 45 8.74 4.63 -5.13
C SER A 45 8.00 5.94 -4.94
N TYR A 46 7.73 6.67 -6.03
CA TYR A 46 6.95 7.91 -5.99
C TYR A 46 5.53 7.64 -5.49
N TYR A 47 4.83 6.67 -6.06
CA TYR A 47 3.46 6.31 -5.68
C TYR A 47 3.29 6.02 -4.19
N VAL A 48 4.24 5.28 -3.61
CA VAL A 48 4.23 4.91 -2.18
C VAL A 48 4.59 6.08 -1.27
N ASN A 49 5.56 6.91 -1.66
CA ASN A 49 6.09 7.98 -0.82
C ASN A 49 5.31 9.31 -0.96
N SER A 50 4.62 9.53 -2.09
CA SER A 50 3.87 10.76 -2.38
C SER A 50 2.37 10.65 -2.09
N HIS A 51 1.98 9.90 -1.05
CA HIS A 51 0.60 9.70 -0.59
C HIS A 51 -0.37 8.98 -1.55
N GLY A 52 0.06 8.57 -2.75
CA GLY A 52 -0.79 7.85 -3.71
C GLY A 52 -1.39 6.58 -3.12
N LEU A 53 -0.53 5.73 -2.54
CA LEU A 53 -0.95 4.50 -1.86
C LEU A 53 -1.94 4.76 -0.71
N LEU A 54 -1.64 5.74 0.15
CA LEU A 54 -2.52 6.08 1.28
C LEU A 54 -3.89 6.60 0.82
N THR A 55 -3.90 7.36 -0.27
CA THR A 55 -5.13 7.91 -0.84
C THR A 55 -6.00 6.79 -1.41
N GLU A 56 -5.43 5.87 -2.18
CA GLU A 56 -6.19 4.77 -2.76
C GLU A 56 -6.70 3.79 -1.70
N ILE A 57 -5.88 3.41 -0.71
CA ILE A 57 -6.35 2.50 0.35
C ILE A 57 -7.48 3.14 1.17
N ARG A 58 -7.42 4.46 1.43
CA ARG A 58 -8.52 5.19 2.07
C ARG A 58 -9.76 5.31 1.20
N GLY A 59 -9.60 5.31 -0.11
CA GLY A 59 -10.70 5.19 -1.07
C GLY A 59 -11.47 3.87 -0.94
N LEU A 60 -10.80 2.81 -0.47
CA LEU A 60 -11.40 1.50 -0.18
C LEU A 60 -11.98 1.44 1.24
N THR A 61 -11.34 2.06 2.23
CA THR A 61 -11.76 2.04 3.64
C THR A 61 -12.60 3.26 4.02
N LYS A 62 -13.77 3.44 3.40
CA LYS A 62 -14.57 4.67 3.57
C LYS A 62 -15.27 4.76 4.92
N ASN A 63 -15.66 3.62 5.49
CA ASN A 63 -16.37 3.60 6.78
C ASN A 63 -15.40 3.84 7.92
N TYR A 64 -14.19 3.31 7.78
CA TYR A 64 -13.12 3.36 8.75
C TYR A 64 -11.80 3.69 8.06
N PRO A 65 -11.46 4.97 7.85
CA PRO A 65 -10.26 5.39 7.12
C PRO A 65 -8.98 4.71 7.63
N PHE A 66 -8.21 4.14 6.69
CA PHE A 66 -6.96 3.44 6.98
C PHE A 66 -5.96 4.33 7.72
N ASN A 67 -5.35 3.76 8.76
CA ASN A 67 -4.39 4.43 9.62
C ASN A 67 -3.07 4.72 8.87
N SER A 68 -2.64 5.98 8.86
CA SER A 68 -1.39 6.37 8.20
C SER A 68 -0.15 5.82 8.91
N GLU A 69 -0.15 5.72 10.23
CA GLU A 69 0.99 5.18 10.99
C GLU A 69 1.21 3.69 10.71
N CYS A 70 0.13 2.93 10.49
CA CYS A 70 0.23 1.53 10.03
C CYS A 70 1.01 1.43 8.70
N LEU A 71 0.76 2.37 7.78
CA LEU A 71 1.45 2.41 6.49
C LEU A 71 2.90 2.87 6.62
N GLU A 72 3.15 3.91 7.43
CA GLU A 72 4.52 4.41 7.68
C GLU A 72 5.40 3.37 8.39
N GLU A 73 4.84 2.63 9.34
CA GLU A 73 5.55 1.55 10.02
C GLU A 73 5.90 0.42 9.03
N ALA A 74 4.99 0.05 8.14
CA ALA A 74 5.29 -0.93 7.10
C ALA A 74 6.42 -0.47 6.16
N LYS A 75 6.40 0.81 5.73
CA LYS A 75 7.49 1.40 4.94
C LYS A 75 8.82 1.32 5.69
N ARG A 76 8.85 1.74 6.96
CA ARG A 76 10.04 1.70 7.81
C ARG A 76 10.62 0.28 7.91
N ARG A 77 9.76 -0.73 8.12
CA ARG A 77 10.17 -2.13 8.17
C ARG A 77 10.72 -2.63 6.85
N VAL A 78 10.08 -2.29 5.73
CA VAL A 78 10.61 -2.63 4.40
C VAL A 78 11.99 -2.05 4.18
N TYR A 79 12.22 -0.77 4.50
CA TYR A 79 13.53 -0.14 4.35
C TYR A 79 14.61 -0.68 5.31
N SER A 80 14.19 -1.20 6.47
CA SER A 80 15.10 -1.77 7.47
C SER A 80 15.38 -3.26 7.25
N ASP A 81 14.60 -3.93 6.39
CA ASP A 81 14.69 -5.37 6.16
C ASP A 81 15.75 -5.67 5.08
N PRO A 82 16.88 -6.32 5.44
CA PRO A 82 17.93 -6.65 4.48
C PRO A 82 17.47 -7.63 3.40
N GLU A 83 16.39 -8.38 3.61
CA GLU A 83 15.79 -9.28 2.62
C GLU A 83 14.80 -8.57 1.66
N SER A 84 14.43 -7.31 1.92
CA SER A 84 13.54 -6.52 1.03
C SER A 84 14.11 -6.30 -0.38
N ASN A 85 15.41 -6.56 -0.58
CA ASN A 85 16.06 -6.57 -1.89
C ASN A 85 15.53 -7.63 -2.88
N ARG A 86 14.61 -8.51 -2.45
CA ARG A 86 14.01 -9.57 -3.29
C ARG A 86 12.97 -9.07 -4.30
N SER A 87 12.39 -7.88 -4.08
CA SER A 87 11.47 -7.27 -5.04
C SER A 87 11.87 -5.84 -5.34
N TRP A 88 11.73 -5.46 -6.60
CA TRP A 88 11.89 -4.07 -7.04
C TRP A 88 10.61 -3.24 -6.84
N ASN A 89 9.48 -3.89 -6.50
CA ASN A 89 8.18 -3.25 -6.37
C ASN A 89 7.90 -2.86 -4.91
N LEU A 90 8.21 -1.62 -4.56
CA LEU A 90 8.03 -1.09 -3.20
C LEU A 90 6.58 -1.17 -2.72
N CYS A 91 5.60 -0.94 -3.61
CA CYS A 91 4.19 -0.97 -3.21
C CYS A 91 3.78 -2.36 -2.74
N TRP A 92 4.14 -3.39 -3.51
CA TRP A 92 3.86 -4.77 -3.12
C TRP A 92 4.57 -5.14 -1.80
N LEU A 93 5.84 -4.76 -1.65
CA LEU A 93 6.61 -5.02 -0.42
C LEU A 93 5.92 -4.42 0.82
N VAL A 94 5.47 -3.17 0.72
CA VAL A 94 4.78 -2.48 1.82
C VAL A 94 3.45 -3.15 2.16
N LEU A 95 2.60 -3.43 1.16
CA LEU A 95 1.32 -4.11 1.38
C LEU A 95 1.52 -5.53 1.96
N ASN A 96 2.49 -6.26 1.44
CA ASN A 96 2.82 -7.60 1.93
C ASN A 96 3.36 -7.54 3.37
N LYS A 97 4.19 -6.54 3.71
CA LYS A 97 4.69 -6.34 5.08
C LYS A 97 3.57 -6.02 6.07
N ILE A 98 2.59 -5.20 5.67
CA ILE A 98 1.38 -4.96 6.49
C ILE A 98 0.68 -6.28 6.85
N ASN A 99 0.54 -7.17 5.87
CA ASN A 99 -0.13 -8.46 6.05
C ASN A 99 0.71 -9.46 6.88
N GLN A 100 1.99 -9.64 6.53
CA GLN A 100 2.88 -10.61 7.18
C GLN A 100 3.15 -10.27 8.64
N ASP A 101 3.34 -9.00 8.95
CA ASP A 101 3.66 -8.54 10.30
C ASP A 101 2.41 -8.27 11.14
N GLN A 102 1.22 -8.58 10.62
CA GLN A 102 -0.08 -8.39 11.29
C GLN A 102 -0.31 -6.96 11.81
N LEU A 103 0.22 -5.95 11.10
CA LEU A 103 0.18 -4.56 11.55
C LEU A 103 -1.24 -4.04 11.73
N ILE A 104 -2.16 -4.50 10.87
CA ILE A 104 -3.58 -4.09 10.88
C ILE A 104 -4.17 -4.26 12.28
N THR A 105 -3.98 -5.41 12.93
CA THR A 105 -4.57 -5.68 14.24
C THR A 105 -4.03 -4.73 15.31
N CYS A 106 -2.72 -4.53 15.35
CA CYS A 106 -2.06 -3.65 16.32
C CYS A 106 -2.55 -2.19 16.17
N TYR A 107 -2.55 -1.67 14.94
CA TYR A 107 -2.94 -0.29 14.67
C TYR A 107 -4.46 -0.08 14.74
N ALA A 108 -5.27 -1.09 14.44
CA ALA A 108 -6.71 -1.05 14.61
C ALA A 108 -7.07 -0.93 16.09
N GLN A 109 -6.43 -1.72 16.95
CA GLN A 109 -6.62 -1.65 18.39
C GLN A 109 -6.16 -0.31 18.95
N TYR A 110 -4.97 0.14 18.55
CA TYR A 110 -4.45 1.44 18.94
C TYR A 110 -5.42 2.57 18.56
N GLN A 111 -5.90 2.60 17.31
CA GLN A 111 -6.84 3.61 16.84
C GLN A 111 -8.20 3.51 17.57
N ALA A 112 -8.74 2.31 17.75
CA ALA A 112 -9.99 2.09 18.48
C ALA A 112 -9.89 2.51 19.96
N SER A 113 -8.70 2.51 20.55
CA SER A 113 -8.50 2.95 21.92
C SER A 113 -8.44 4.48 22.08
N GLN A 114 -8.28 5.23 20.99
CA GLN A 114 -8.17 6.69 21.06
C GLN A 114 -9.50 7.34 21.46
N PRO A 115 -9.54 8.21 22.49
CA PRO A 115 -10.76 8.90 22.90
C PRO A 115 -11.43 9.70 21.78
N THR A 116 -10.67 10.17 20.80
CA THR A 116 -11.19 10.88 19.60
C THR A 116 -12.17 10.03 18.79
N MET A 117 -12.04 8.70 18.80
CA MET A 117 -13.01 7.80 18.17
C MET A 117 -14.35 7.72 18.91
N TRP A 118 -14.38 8.22 20.15
CA TRP A 118 -15.51 8.14 21.08
C TRP A 118 -15.99 9.53 21.51
N GLY A 119 -15.79 10.55 20.66
CA GLY A 119 -16.20 11.93 20.96
C GLY A 119 -15.46 12.54 22.15
N GLY A 120 -14.22 12.10 22.41
CA GLY A 120 -13.38 12.56 23.53
C GLY A 120 -13.58 11.77 24.83
N GLN A 121 -14.45 10.77 24.85
CA GLN A 121 -14.71 9.96 26.04
C GLN A 121 -13.73 8.78 26.15
N THR A 122 -13.49 8.32 27.38
CA THR A 122 -12.73 7.09 27.62
C THR A 122 -13.57 5.89 27.18
N PRO A 123 -13.10 5.06 26.24
CA PRO A 123 -13.87 3.93 25.77
C PRO A 123 -13.91 2.78 26.76
N SER A 124 -15.00 2.01 26.70
CA SER A 124 -15.05 0.72 27.40
C SER A 124 -14.20 -0.32 26.66
N SER A 125 -13.66 -1.29 27.40
CA SER A 125 -12.89 -2.39 26.81
C SER A 125 -13.69 -3.14 25.73
N ALA A 126 -14.99 -3.39 25.97
CA ALA A 126 -15.87 -4.02 25.00
C ALA A 126 -16.07 -3.17 23.73
N GLY A 127 -16.21 -1.85 23.87
CA GLY A 127 -16.31 -0.92 22.75
C GLY A 127 -15.04 -0.90 21.90
N VAL A 128 -13.87 -0.86 22.54
CA VAL A 128 -12.57 -0.92 21.84
C VAL A 128 -12.48 -2.21 21.02
N VAL A 129 -12.83 -3.36 21.59
CA VAL A 129 -12.80 -4.64 20.87
C VAL A 129 -13.75 -4.63 19.67
N GLN A 130 -14.98 -4.15 19.84
CA GLN A 130 -15.96 -4.08 18.75
C GLN A 130 -15.46 -3.20 17.60
N LEU A 131 -14.95 -2.00 17.91
CA LEU A 131 -14.45 -1.07 16.90
C LEU A 131 -13.14 -1.58 16.25
N THR A 132 -12.28 -2.24 17.02
CA THR A 132 -11.07 -2.91 16.50
C THR A 132 -11.45 -3.93 15.44
N ASN A 133 -12.46 -4.77 15.71
CA ASN A 133 -12.90 -5.79 14.75
C ASN A 133 -13.45 -5.16 13.47
N ALA A 134 -14.16 -4.03 13.58
CA ALA A 134 -14.66 -3.29 12.42
C ALA A 134 -13.52 -2.70 11.57
N PHE A 135 -12.51 -2.09 12.22
CA PHE A 135 -11.28 -1.63 11.55
C PHE A 135 -10.57 -2.79 10.85
N VAL A 136 -10.29 -3.88 11.57
CA VAL A 136 -9.58 -5.04 11.04
C VAL A 136 -10.29 -5.59 9.82
N ALA A 137 -11.61 -5.75 9.85
CA ALA A 137 -12.37 -6.28 8.73
C ALA A 137 -12.22 -5.43 7.46
N GLU A 138 -12.43 -4.12 7.55
CA GLU A 138 -12.37 -3.24 6.38
C GLU A 138 -10.94 -3.03 5.88
N TRP A 139 -9.98 -2.83 6.79
CA TRP A 139 -8.57 -2.62 6.44
C TRP A 139 -7.94 -3.87 5.83
N HIS A 140 -8.23 -5.05 6.39
CA HIS A 140 -7.76 -6.30 5.83
C HIS A 140 -8.34 -6.52 4.44
N TRP A 141 -9.66 -6.31 4.27
CA TRP A 141 -10.28 -6.38 2.94
C TRP A 141 -9.59 -5.45 1.94
N ALA A 142 -9.37 -4.18 2.30
CA ALA A 142 -8.74 -3.21 1.41
C ALA A 142 -7.30 -3.60 1.01
N VAL A 143 -6.48 -4.03 1.98
CA VAL A 143 -5.11 -4.51 1.69
C VAL A 143 -5.12 -5.71 0.76
N GLN A 144 -6.03 -6.68 0.98
CA GLN A 144 -6.18 -7.84 0.10
C GLN A 144 -6.65 -7.46 -1.29
N GLN A 145 -7.57 -6.49 -1.44
CA GLN A 145 -7.97 -5.97 -2.75
C GLN A 145 -6.78 -5.37 -3.51
N MET A 146 -5.95 -4.56 -2.84
CA MET A 146 -4.77 -3.98 -3.47
C MET A 146 -3.72 -5.04 -3.83
N LEU A 147 -3.46 -6.01 -2.95
CA LEU A 147 -2.56 -7.14 -3.23
C LEU A 147 -3.05 -8.01 -4.40
N GLY A 148 -4.37 -8.11 -4.59
CA GLY A 148 -4.99 -8.84 -5.69
C GLY A 148 -4.62 -8.34 -7.10
N HIS A 149 -3.99 -7.17 -7.23
CA HIS A 149 -3.43 -6.70 -8.50
C HIS A 149 -2.18 -7.47 -8.98
N TRP A 150 -1.60 -8.31 -8.12
CA TRP A 150 -0.50 -9.21 -8.44
C TRP A 150 -0.98 -10.66 -8.34
N GLU A 151 -1.09 -11.34 -9.48
CA GLU A 151 -1.42 -12.78 -9.53
C GLU A 151 -0.31 -13.63 -8.88
N GLN A 152 0.94 -13.16 -8.97
CA GLN A 152 2.12 -13.75 -8.33
C GLN A 152 2.97 -12.62 -7.72
N PRO A 153 3.72 -12.88 -6.64
CA PRO A 153 4.67 -11.93 -6.10
C PRO A 153 5.60 -11.38 -7.20
N PRO A 154 5.78 -10.05 -7.32
CA PRO A 154 6.76 -9.48 -8.23
C PRO A 154 8.16 -9.80 -7.70
N SER A 155 8.70 -10.96 -8.06
CA SER A 155 10.08 -11.33 -7.78
C SER A 155 11.02 -10.69 -8.81
N ARG A 156 12.28 -10.52 -8.42
CA ARG A 156 13.37 -10.33 -9.38
C ARG A 156 13.62 -11.57 -10.22
#